data_AF-A0A183F9T5-F1
#
_entry.id   AF-A0A183F9T5-F1
#
_cell.length_a   1.000
_cell.length_b   1.000
_cell.length_c   1.000
_cell.angle_alpha   90.00
_cell.angle_beta   90.00
_cell.angle_gamma   90.00
#
_symmetry.space_group_name_H-M   'P 1'
#
loop_
_entity.id
_entity.type
_entity.pdbx_description
1 polymer ?
#
loop_
_entity_poly.entity_id
_entity_poly.type
_entity_poly.pdbx_seq_one_letter_code
_entity_poly.pdbx_strand_id
1 'polypeptide(L)'
;LPIKTRLAGEAHRELVRCGQSTPVLMPCKDGQQRLGYLDLSTEVATVGVGGKSETLAGGAVGDLLGIFRNLRPPPTGVKIYDDLWGDVKYGGPFPTNVVPADNRQLKTETGPMNQYVALWYKHGEPVFGRAYPDPSGKIMANFGANNQENSGPDIGSMQMLTVPDASCMGLEYSWMPRSQAGSGGWEVVHVGNAAPVIVVDEKGNEYVGNLDLSKDKASIGFGGKEKVGNS
;
A
#
# COMPACT_ATOMS: atom_id res chain seq x y z
N LEU A 1 -10.26 14.33 10.13
CA LEU A 1 -10.28 15.70 10.72
C LEU A 1 -10.20 15.58 12.24
N PRO A 2 -9.66 16.57 12.97
CA PRO A 2 -9.71 16.57 14.43
C PRO A 2 -11.13 16.37 14.96
N ILE A 3 -11.31 15.55 16.00
CA ILE A 3 -12.62 15.22 16.56
C ILE A 3 -13.38 16.48 17.02
N LYS A 4 -12.69 17.47 17.57
CA LYS A 4 -13.28 18.76 17.99
C LYS A 4 -14.01 19.48 16.85
N THR A 5 -13.66 19.23 15.59
CA THR A 5 -14.33 19.79 14.42
C THR A 5 -15.81 19.39 14.35
N ARG A 6 -16.23 18.29 14.98
CA ARG A 6 -17.66 17.90 15.07
C ARG A 6 -18.54 18.95 15.76
N LEU A 7 -17.93 19.77 16.63
CA LEU A 7 -18.64 20.80 17.39
C LEU A 7 -18.81 22.11 16.60
N ALA A 8 -18.14 22.25 15.45
CA ALA A 8 -18.24 23.45 14.61
C ALA A 8 -19.60 23.60 13.91
N GLY A 9 -20.46 22.57 13.91
CA GLY A 9 -21.82 22.64 13.39
C GLY A 9 -21.91 22.79 11.86
N GLU A 10 -20.86 22.40 11.12
CA GLU A 10 -20.87 22.48 9.66
C GLU A 10 -21.80 21.42 9.05
N ALA A 11 -22.92 21.86 8.47
CA ALA A 11 -23.99 20.98 7.96
C ALA A 11 -23.56 19.96 6.88
N HIS A 12 -22.38 20.11 6.29
CA HIS A 12 -21.85 19.20 5.28
C HIS A 12 -20.84 18.20 5.83
N ARG A 13 -20.62 18.18 7.15
CA ARG A 13 -19.68 17.28 7.81
C ARG A 13 -20.43 16.44 8.82
N GLU A 14 -20.50 15.13 8.57
CA GLU A 14 -21.10 14.20 9.51
C GLU A 14 -20.06 13.24 10.05
N LEU A 15 -19.90 13.21 11.38
CA LEU A 15 -19.03 12.24 12.04
C LEU A 15 -19.50 10.82 11.70
N VAL A 16 -18.57 9.96 11.29
CA VAL A 16 -18.83 8.53 11.12
C VAL A 16 -18.92 7.89 12.51
N ARG A 17 -20.04 7.25 12.83
CA ARG A 17 -20.25 6.60 14.12
C ARG A 17 -21.21 5.42 14.01
N CYS A 18 -21.06 4.46 14.92
CA CYS A 18 -21.99 3.36 15.15
C CYS A 18 -22.43 3.42 16.61
N GLY A 19 -23.68 3.82 16.87
CA GLY A 19 -24.12 4.11 18.24
C GLY A 19 -23.24 5.21 18.86
N GLN A 20 -22.68 4.98 20.04
CA GLN A 20 -21.77 5.92 20.72
C GLN A 20 -20.29 5.69 20.40
N SER A 21 -19.96 4.85 19.42
CA SER A 21 -18.58 4.60 19.01
C SER A 21 -18.24 5.33 17.71
N THR A 22 -17.12 6.06 17.69
CA THR A 22 -16.54 6.65 16.47
C THR A 22 -15.07 6.21 16.31
N PRO A 23 -14.60 5.87 15.10
CA PRO A 23 -13.20 5.57 14.87
C PRO A 23 -12.33 6.81 15.09
N VAL A 24 -11.18 6.63 15.76
CA VAL A 24 -10.16 7.66 15.96
C VAL A 24 -8.77 7.11 15.74
N LEU A 25 -7.89 7.90 15.12
CA LEU A 25 -6.46 7.61 15.05
C LEU A 25 -5.80 8.16 16.32
N MET A 26 -5.26 7.26 17.15
CA MET A 26 -4.72 7.58 18.47
C MET A 26 -3.20 7.35 18.52
N PRO A 27 -2.41 8.33 18.99
CA PRO A 27 -0.99 8.09 19.30
C PRO A 27 -0.87 7.15 20.50
N CYS A 28 -0.01 6.15 20.36
CA CYS A 28 0.28 5.16 21.40
C CYS A 28 1.61 5.48 22.09
N LYS A 29 1.84 4.92 23.28
CA LYS A 29 3.08 5.14 24.06
C LYS A 29 4.34 4.64 23.37
N ASP A 30 4.21 3.70 22.43
CA ASP A 30 5.31 3.18 21.63
C ASP A 30 5.68 4.08 20.43
N GLY A 31 5.08 5.26 20.34
CA GLY A 31 5.34 6.26 19.29
C GLY A 31 4.59 6.01 17.98
N GLN A 32 3.83 4.91 17.87
CA GLN A 32 3.05 4.60 16.67
C GLN A 32 1.63 5.19 16.78
N GLN A 33 0.99 5.42 15.63
CA GLN A 33 -0.43 5.75 15.57
C GLN A 33 -1.24 4.51 15.22
N ARG A 34 -2.38 4.32 15.89
CA ARG A 34 -3.26 3.17 15.66
C ARG A 34 -4.70 3.58 15.63
N LEU A 35 -5.49 2.87 14.82
CA LEU A 35 -6.94 3.05 14.77
C LEU A 35 -7.58 2.41 16.00
N GLY A 36 -8.22 3.23 16.82
CA GLY A 36 -9.03 2.83 17.96
C GLY A 36 -10.46 3.37 17.82
N TYR A 37 -11.15 3.50 18.95
CA TYR A 37 -12.45 4.14 18.99
C TYR A 37 -12.54 5.14 20.14
N LEU A 38 -13.38 6.15 19.96
CA LEU A 38 -13.82 7.07 21.00
C LEU A 38 -15.27 6.72 21.38
N ASP A 39 -15.50 6.48 22.67
CA ASP A 39 -16.84 6.43 23.24
C ASP A 39 -17.34 7.85 23.48
N LEU A 40 -18.36 8.23 22.73
CA LEU A 40 -19.01 9.54 22.75
C LEU A 40 -19.80 9.81 24.03
N SER A 41 -20.08 8.78 24.83
CA SER A 41 -20.81 8.92 26.10
C SER A 41 -19.88 9.31 27.24
N THR A 42 -18.67 8.73 27.24
CA THR A 42 -17.66 8.93 28.29
C THR A 42 -16.56 9.90 27.88
N GLU A 43 -16.45 10.21 26.58
CA GLU A 43 -15.38 11.00 25.98
C GLU A 43 -13.99 10.39 26.26
N VAL A 44 -13.91 9.06 26.19
CA VAL A 44 -12.67 8.28 26.35
C VAL A 44 -12.35 7.53 25.05
N ALA A 45 -11.17 7.80 24.50
CA ALA A 45 -10.61 7.06 23.39
C ALA A 45 -9.84 5.84 23.90
N THR A 46 -9.98 4.70 23.21
CA THR A 46 -9.32 3.44 23.55
C THR A 46 -8.73 2.79 22.30
N VAL A 47 -7.51 2.26 22.40
CA VAL A 47 -6.87 1.45 21.36
C VAL A 47 -6.20 0.22 21.95
N GLY A 48 -6.17 -0.88 21.20
CA GLY A 48 -5.47 -2.10 21.58
C GLY A 48 -4.01 -2.07 21.13
N VAL A 49 -3.08 -2.35 22.05
CA VAL A 49 -1.63 -2.43 21.79
C VAL A 49 -1.06 -3.63 22.54
N GLY A 50 -0.46 -4.59 21.81
CA GLY A 50 0.26 -5.71 22.44
C GLY A 50 -0.56 -6.54 23.43
N GLY A 51 -1.85 -6.75 23.15
CA GLY A 51 -2.77 -7.47 24.05
C GLY A 51 -3.28 -6.66 25.25
N LYS A 52 -2.96 -5.36 25.35
CA LYS A 52 -3.47 -4.43 26.36
C LYS A 52 -4.26 -3.30 25.71
N SER A 53 -4.98 -2.53 26.51
CA SER A 53 -5.59 -1.27 26.08
C SER A 53 -4.74 -0.08 26.53
N GLU A 54 -4.67 0.93 25.67
CA GLU A 54 -4.26 2.29 26.03
C GLU A 54 -5.47 3.21 25.89
N THR A 55 -5.58 4.21 26.78
CA THR A 55 -6.72 5.13 26.82
C THR A 55 -6.28 6.58 26.85
N LEU A 56 -7.04 7.45 26.19
CA LEU A 56 -6.89 8.90 26.23
C LEU A 56 -8.23 9.54 26.58
N ALA A 57 -8.23 10.52 27.49
CA ALA A 57 -9.43 11.21 27.95
C ALA A 57 -9.21 12.72 28.07
N GLY A 58 -10.29 13.47 28.25
CA GLY A 58 -10.26 14.93 28.43
C GLY A 58 -10.02 15.68 27.11
N GLY A 59 -9.57 16.94 27.20
CA GLY A 59 -9.48 17.84 26.05
C GLY A 59 -8.62 17.32 24.88
N ALA A 60 -7.60 16.51 25.17
CA ALA A 60 -6.71 15.93 24.16
C ALA A 60 -7.44 15.00 23.16
N VAL A 61 -8.58 14.42 23.54
CA VAL A 61 -9.43 13.63 22.64
C VAL A 61 -9.91 14.47 21.45
N GLY A 62 -10.13 15.76 21.66
CA GLY A 62 -10.57 16.68 20.61
C GLY A 62 -9.57 16.82 19.46
N ASP A 63 -8.28 16.54 19.69
CA ASP A 63 -7.23 16.66 18.68
C ASP A 63 -6.99 15.37 17.90
N LEU A 64 -7.57 14.25 18.32
CA LEU A 64 -7.49 12.99 17.58
C LEU A 64 -8.15 13.11 16.21
N LEU A 65 -7.60 12.44 15.19
CA LEU A 65 -8.22 12.41 13.87
C LEU A 65 -9.38 11.40 13.87
N GLY A 66 -10.58 11.88 13.57
CA GLY A 66 -11.76 11.07 13.29
C GLY A 66 -12.12 11.05 11.80
N ILE A 67 -12.99 10.10 11.44
CA ILE A 67 -13.53 9.97 10.08
C ILE A 67 -14.83 10.77 9.97
N PHE A 68 -14.92 11.62 8.95
CA PHE A 68 -16.11 12.42 8.66
C PHE A 68 -16.57 12.14 7.23
N ARG A 69 -17.88 11.98 7.05
CA ARG A 69 -18.52 12.07 5.74
C ARG A 69 -18.55 13.54 5.35
N ASN A 70 -17.94 13.87 4.22
CA ASN A 70 -18.09 15.17 3.59
C ASN A 70 -19.22 15.07 2.55
N LEU A 71 -20.30 15.83 2.75
CA LEU A 71 -21.49 15.82 1.89
C LEU A 71 -21.38 16.79 0.70
N ARG A 72 -20.19 17.37 0.50
CA ARG A 72 -19.87 18.17 -0.70
C ARG A 72 -18.96 17.36 -1.62
N PRO A 73 -18.96 17.67 -2.93
CA PRO A 73 -17.99 17.11 -3.85
C PRO A 73 -16.56 17.30 -3.34
N PRO A 74 -15.66 16.32 -3.55
CA PRO A 74 -14.24 16.52 -3.32
C PRO A 74 -13.72 17.73 -4.12
N PRO A 75 -12.68 18.43 -3.64
CA PRO A 75 -12.05 19.49 -4.41
C PRO A 75 -11.56 18.97 -5.77
N THR A 76 -11.81 19.74 -6.83
CA THR A 76 -11.34 19.44 -8.20
C THR A 76 -10.02 20.15 -8.50
N GLY A 77 -9.22 19.61 -9.43
CA GLY A 77 -7.95 20.23 -9.83
C GLY A 77 -6.82 20.05 -8.83
N VAL A 78 -6.98 19.14 -7.88
CA VAL A 78 -5.93 18.78 -6.91
C VAL A 78 -4.92 17.86 -7.58
N LYS A 79 -3.64 18.16 -7.36
CA LYS A 79 -2.53 17.27 -7.74
C LYS A 79 -2.27 16.27 -6.61
N ILE A 80 -2.13 15.00 -6.97
CA ILE A 80 -1.87 13.90 -6.05
C ILE A 80 -0.36 13.69 -5.96
N TYR A 81 0.17 13.78 -4.73
CA TYR A 81 1.59 13.64 -4.40
C TYR A 81 1.88 12.40 -3.54
N ASP A 82 0.88 11.55 -3.33
CA ASP A 82 1.00 10.29 -2.59
C ASP A 82 0.93 9.10 -3.57
N ASP A 83 1.66 8.03 -3.26
CA ASP A 83 1.50 6.74 -3.95
C ASP A 83 0.09 6.17 -3.73
N LEU A 84 -0.60 5.83 -4.82
CA LEU A 84 -1.96 5.28 -4.74
C LEU A 84 -1.94 3.76 -4.78
N TRP A 85 -2.38 3.14 -3.69
CA TRP A 85 -2.52 1.69 -3.56
C TRP A 85 -3.98 1.27 -3.73
N GLY A 86 -4.27 0.52 -4.79
CA GLY A 86 -5.59 -0.06 -5.01
C GLY A 86 -5.72 -1.41 -4.33
N ASP A 87 -6.65 -1.57 -3.38
CA ASP A 87 -6.96 -2.86 -2.77
C ASP A 87 -7.65 -3.79 -3.77
N VAL A 88 -7.04 -4.94 -4.03
CA VAL A 88 -7.52 -5.95 -4.97
C VAL A 88 -7.46 -7.35 -4.35
N LYS A 89 -8.07 -8.33 -5.02
CA LYS A 89 -8.02 -9.73 -4.62
C LYS A 89 -7.53 -10.57 -5.78
N TYR A 90 -6.71 -11.59 -5.50
CA TYR A 90 -6.33 -12.62 -6.47
C TYR A 90 -7.59 -13.18 -7.17
N GLY A 91 -7.53 -13.33 -8.50
CA GLY A 91 -8.64 -13.76 -9.33
C GLY A 91 -9.76 -12.72 -9.54
N GLY A 92 -9.61 -11.52 -8.97
CA GLY A 92 -10.49 -10.37 -9.22
C GLY A 92 -10.30 -9.79 -10.64
N PRO A 93 -11.16 -8.84 -11.06
CA PRO A 93 -10.98 -8.14 -12.33
C PRO A 93 -9.68 -7.31 -12.33
N PHE A 94 -8.91 -7.36 -13.42
CA PHE A 94 -7.69 -6.58 -13.55
C PHE A 94 -7.98 -5.08 -13.63
N PRO A 95 -7.32 -4.22 -12.81
CA PRO A 95 -7.57 -2.77 -12.81
C PRO A 95 -7.06 -2.11 -14.10
N THR A 96 -7.65 -0.97 -14.46
CA THR A 96 -7.31 -0.24 -15.70
C THR A 96 -6.33 0.90 -15.48
N ASN A 97 -6.18 1.39 -14.25
CA ASN A 97 -5.35 2.53 -13.88
C ASN A 97 -4.00 2.10 -13.26
N VAL A 98 -3.38 1.08 -13.87
CA VAL A 98 -2.07 0.55 -13.47
C VAL A 98 -1.09 0.68 -14.62
N VAL A 99 0.19 0.85 -14.30
CA VAL A 99 1.24 1.08 -15.28
C VAL A 99 2.20 -0.12 -15.30
N PRO A 100 2.54 -0.70 -16.46
CA PRO A 100 3.52 -1.76 -16.56
C PRO A 100 4.89 -1.32 -16.03
N ALA A 101 5.60 -2.25 -15.38
CA ALA A 101 6.97 -2.05 -14.97
C ALA A 101 7.86 -1.66 -16.17
N ASP A 102 8.68 -0.64 -15.96
CA ASP A 102 9.54 -0.02 -16.97
C ASP A 102 8.80 0.43 -18.25
N ASN A 103 7.47 0.64 -18.17
CA ASN A 103 6.60 0.99 -19.30
C ASN A 103 6.77 0.07 -20.53
N ARG A 104 7.16 -1.19 -20.32
CA ARG A 104 7.40 -2.16 -21.39
C ARG A 104 7.08 -3.59 -20.97
N GLN A 105 7.06 -4.48 -21.96
CA GLN A 105 7.10 -5.90 -21.69
C GLN A 105 8.49 -6.28 -21.18
N LEU A 106 8.52 -6.95 -20.04
CA LEU A 106 9.73 -7.54 -19.48
C LEU A 106 10.01 -8.89 -20.15
N LYS A 107 11.28 -9.22 -20.36
CA LYS A 107 11.70 -10.50 -20.95
C LYS A 107 11.54 -11.61 -19.91
N THR A 108 10.54 -12.49 -20.04
CA THR A 108 10.37 -13.65 -19.15
C THR A 108 10.72 -14.96 -19.82
N GLU A 109 10.84 -16.05 -19.06
CA GLU A 109 11.15 -17.39 -19.60
C GLU A 109 10.10 -17.88 -20.61
N THR A 110 8.84 -17.45 -20.47
CA THR A 110 7.74 -17.82 -21.36
C THR A 110 7.44 -16.77 -22.44
N GLY A 111 8.32 -15.76 -22.59
CA GLY A 111 8.20 -14.68 -23.56
C GLY A 111 7.95 -13.29 -22.94
N PRO A 112 7.90 -12.23 -23.75
CA PRO A 112 7.66 -10.87 -23.27
C PRO A 112 6.31 -10.73 -22.56
N MET A 113 6.28 -10.09 -21.37
CA MET A 113 5.06 -9.92 -20.59
C MET A 113 5.04 -8.59 -19.83
N ASN A 114 3.89 -7.91 -19.82
CA ASN A 114 3.66 -6.78 -18.93
C ASN A 114 3.50 -7.29 -17.49
N GLN A 115 4.31 -6.76 -16.57
CA GLN A 115 4.24 -7.04 -15.14
C GLN A 115 3.93 -5.75 -14.40
N TYR A 116 3.13 -5.80 -13.34
CA TYR A 116 2.67 -4.63 -12.61
C TYR A 116 3.07 -4.75 -11.14
N VAL A 117 3.38 -3.62 -10.51
CA VAL A 117 3.78 -3.58 -9.09
C VAL A 117 2.61 -3.99 -8.22
N ALA A 118 2.83 -5.03 -7.41
CA ALA A 118 1.90 -5.47 -6.38
C ALA A 118 2.59 -5.53 -5.01
N LEU A 119 1.83 -5.31 -3.96
CA LEU A 119 2.25 -5.35 -2.57
C LEU A 119 1.36 -6.33 -1.81
N TRP A 120 1.99 -7.22 -1.06
CA TRP A 120 1.32 -8.19 -0.19
C TRP A 120 1.96 -8.17 1.20
N TYR A 121 1.24 -8.67 2.19
CA TYR A 121 1.76 -8.83 3.56
C TYR A 121 1.82 -10.30 3.92
N LYS A 122 3.01 -10.79 4.28
CA LYS A 122 3.19 -12.16 4.77
C LYS A 122 3.78 -12.13 6.18
N HIS A 123 3.02 -12.64 7.15
CA HIS A 123 3.39 -12.63 8.58
C HIS A 123 3.73 -11.23 9.13
N GLY A 124 3.05 -10.19 8.64
CA GLY A 124 3.25 -8.80 9.08
C GLY A 124 4.31 -8.03 8.29
N GLU A 125 5.07 -8.69 7.42
CA GLU A 125 6.10 -8.04 6.60
C GLU A 125 5.55 -7.66 5.22
N PRO A 126 5.81 -6.42 4.72
CA PRO A 126 5.48 -6.03 3.37
C PRO A 126 6.41 -6.73 2.37
N VAL A 127 5.82 -7.21 1.27
CA VAL A 127 6.52 -7.94 0.21
C VAL A 127 6.01 -7.43 -1.14
N PHE A 128 6.92 -6.84 -1.92
CA PHE A 128 6.63 -6.51 -3.30
C PHE A 128 6.69 -7.74 -4.21
N GLY A 129 5.90 -7.71 -5.27
CA GLY A 129 5.87 -8.76 -6.27
C GLY A 129 5.24 -8.26 -7.55
N ARG A 130 4.92 -9.22 -8.42
CA ARG A 130 4.29 -8.94 -9.71
C ARG A 130 2.83 -9.35 -9.71
N ALA A 131 2.00 -8.52 -10.32
CA ALA A 131 0.67 -8.89 -10.80
C ALA A 131 0.63 -8.83 -12.33
N TYR A 132 -0.25 -9.61 -12.95
CA TYR A 132 -0.50 -9.65 -14.39
C TYR A 132 -1.87 -10.26 -14.69
N PRO A 133 -2.53 -9.91 -15.80
CA PRO A 133 -3.81 -10.51 -16.17
C PRO A 133 -3.62 -11.91 -16.73
N ASP A 134 -4.51 -12.84 -16.38
CA ASP A 134 -4.70 -14.08 -17.13
C ASP A 134 -5.46 -13.80 -18.46
N PRO A 135 -5.62 -14.81 -19.35
CA PRO A 135 -6.36 -14.62 -20.60
C PRO A 135 -7.83 -14.20 -20.44
N SER A 136 -8.42 -14.36 -19.25
CA SER A 136 -9.78 -13.94 -18.92
C SER A 136 -9.83 -12.56 -18.25
N GLY A 137 -8.71 -11.85 -18.16
CA GLY A 137 -8.61 -10.55 -17.50
C GLY A 137 -8.72 -10.62 -15.98
N LYS A 138 -8.44 -11.78 -15.38
CA LYS A 138 -8.37 -11.96 -13.93
C LYS A 138 -6.96 -11.71 -13.42
N ILE A 139 -6.86 -11.16 -12.21
CA ILE A 139 -5.56 -10.88 -11.60
C ILE A 139 -4.89 -12.17 -11.17
N MET A 140 -3.72 -12.42 -11.75
CA MET A 140 -2.71 -13.34 -11.23
C MET A 140 -1.65 -12.53 -10.50
N ALA A 141 -1.00 -13.13 -9.50
CA ALA A 141 0.09 -12.50 -8.80
C ALA A 141 1.13 -13.52 -8.33
N ASN A 142 2.34 -13.04 -8.07
CA ASN A 142 3.46 -13.87 -7.62
C ASN A 142 4.40 -13.07 -6.71
N PHE A 143 4.63 -13.62 -5.50
CA PHE A 143 5.47 -13.04 -4.46
C PHE A 143 6.50 -14.05 -3.95
N GLY A 144 7.76 -13.61 -3.81
CA GLY A 144 8.82 -14.38 -3.15
C GLY A 144 9.00 -13.90 -1.72
N ALA A 145 8.77 -14.77 -0.73
CA ALA A 145 8.96 -14.41 0.67
C ALA A 145 9.21 -15.64 1.55
N ASN A 146 10.14 -15.48 2.50
CA ASN A 146 10.50 -16.51 3.49
C ASN A 146 10.84 -17.84 2.84
N ASN A 147 11.69 -17.82 1.80
CA ASN A 147 12.10 -19.00 1.02
C ASN A 147 10.96 -19.70 0.25
N GLN A 148 9.80 -19.07 0.10
CA GLN A 148 8.63 -19.62 -0.59
C GLN A 148 8.20 -18.73 -1.76
N GLU A 149 7.79 -19.37 -2.85
CA GLU A 149 6.96 -18.74 -3.88
C GLU A 149 5.49 -18.78 -3.45
N ASN A 150 4.78 -17.66 -3.64
CA ASN A 150 3.35 -17.54 -3.37
C ASN A 150 2.71 -17.03 -4.65
N SER A 151 2.01 -17.90 -5.37
CA SER A 151 1.49 -17.63 -6.73
C SER A 151 0.07 -18.15 -6.95
N GLY A 152 -0.62 -18.53 -5.88
CA GLY A 152 -1.95 -19.13 -5.92
C GLY A 152 -3.03 -18.33 -5.17
N PRO A 153 -4.26 -18.85 -5.12
CA PRO A 153 -5.40 -18.18 -4.49
C PRO A 153 -5.20 -17.80 -3.02
N ASP A 154 -4.29 -18.48 -2.30
CA ASP A 154 -3.95 -18.20 -0.90
C ASP A 154 -3.33 -16.80 -0.68
N ILE A 155 -2.88 -16.14 -1.75
CA ILE A 155 -2.49 -14.72 -1.70
C ILE A 155 -3.66 -13.87 -1.16
N GLY A 156 -4.89 -14.18 -1.59
CA GLY A 156 -6.07 -13.47 -1.14
C GLY A 156 -6.04 -11.98 -1.49
N SER A 157 -6.11 -11.12 -0.47
CA SER A 157 -6.07 -9.66 -0.61
C SER A 157 -4.64 -9.17 -0.81
N MET A 158 -4.45 -8.23 -1.71
CA MET A 158 -3.19 -7.55 -1.98
C MET A 158 -3.47 -6.14 -2.50
N GLN A 159 -2.42 -5.36 -2.70
CA GLN A 159 -2.52 -4.02 -3.27
C GLN A 159 -1.76 -3.95 -4.59
N MET A 160 -2.22 -3.13 -5.52
CA MET A 160 -1.49 -2.80 -6.75
C MET A 160 -1.20 -1.29 -6.77
N LEU A 161 -0.02 -0.92 -7.25
CA LEU A 161 0.31 0.49 -7.47
C LEU A 161 -0.52 1.02 -8.63
N THR A 162 -1.32 2.03 -8.35
CA THR A 162 -2.22 2.68 -9.29
C THR A 162 -1.80 4.12 -9.54
N VAL A 163 -2.27 4.68 -10.65
CA VAL A 163 -2.10 6.09 -10.96
C VAL A 163 -3.45 6.81 -10.96
N PRO A 164 -3.51 8.07 -10.48
CA PRO A 164 -4.69 8.90 -10.68
C PRO A 164 -4.87 9.25 -12.16
N ASP A 165 -5.98 9.89 -12.50
CA ASP A 165 -6.15 10.51 -13.82
C ASP A 165 -4.96 11.42 -14.16
N ALA A 166 -4.54 11.43 -15.42
CA ALA A 166 -3.38 12.20 -15.89
C ALA A 166 -3.47 13.70 -15.53
N SER A 167 -4.67 14.28 -15.52
CA SER A 167 -4.91 15.66 -15.10
C SER A 167 -4.57 15.91 -13.62
N CYS A 168 -4.60 14.88 -12.79
CA CYS A 168 -4.39 14.92 -11.35
C CYS A 168 -3.00 14.42 -10.92
N MET A 169 -2.16 13.93 -11.85
CA MET A 169 -0.78 13.52 -11.54
C MET A 169 0.03 14.69 -10.99
N GLY A 170 0.52 14.55 -9.76
CA GLY A 170 1.50 15.44 -9.12
C GLY A 170 2.90 14.82 -9.02
N LEU A 171 3.00 13.49 -9.11
CA LEU A 171 4.25 12.74 -9.21
C LEU A 171 4.50 12.24 -10.63
N GLU A 172 5.76 11.89 -10.90
CA GLU A 172 6.15 11.04 -12.01
C GLU A 172 6.85 9.78 -11.48
N TYR A 173 6.74 8.68 -12.22
CA TYR A 173 7.37 7.41 -11.88
C TYR A 173 8.39 7.03 -12.95
N SER A 174 9.58 6.61 -12.50
CA SER A 174 10.64 6.13 -13.38
C SER A 174 11.30 4.90 -12.77
N TRP A 175 11.61 3.92 -13.62
CA TRP A 175 12.46 2.79 -13.24
C TRP A 175 13.90 3.20 -13.51
N MET A 176 14.72 3.20 -12.46
CA MET A 176 16.10 3.70 -12.52
C MET A 176 17.05 2.65 -11.97
N PRO A 177 18.31 2.60 -12.46
CA PRO A 177 19.35 1.81 -11.82
C PRO A 177 19.47 2.21 -10.35
N ARG A 178 19.61 1.23 -9.48
CA ARG A 178 19.65 1.48 -8.03
C ARG A 178 20.76 2.42 -7.59
N SER A 179 21.88 2.46 -8.31
CA SER A 179 22.97 3.42 -8.08
C SER A 179 22.55 4.89 -8.22
N GLN A 180 21.38 5.16 -8.81
CA GLN A 180 20.81 6.50 -8.99
C GLN A 180 19.64 6.78 -8.03
N ALA A 181 19.28 5.83 -7.17
CA ALA A 181 18.24 6.05 -6.15
C ALA A 181 18.61 7.25 -5.26
N GLY A 182 17.68 8.18 -5.04
CA GLY A 182 17.91 9.38 -4.23
C GLY A 182 18.65 10.50 -4.96
N SER A 183 19.09 10.31 -6.20
CA SER A 183 19.74 11.35 -7.00
C SER A 183 18.71 12.18 -7.78
N GLY A 184 19.01 13.45 -8.04
CA GLY A 184 18.19 14.29 -8.94
C GLY A 184 16.75 14.58 -8.49
N GLY A 185 16.44 14.42 -7.19
CA GLY A 185 15.09 14.64 -6.67
C GLY A 185 14.17 13.41 -6.74
N TRP A 186 14.68 12.25 -7.16
CA TRP A 186 13.94 11.00 -7.18
C TRP A 186 13.96 10.30 -5.83
N GLU A 187 12.79 9.89 -5.35
CA GLU A 187 12.64 9.07 -4.15
C GLU A 187 12.22 7.65 -4.52
N VAL A 188 12.65 6.68 -3.72
CA VAL A 188 12.30 5.28 -3.92
C VAL A 188 10.91 5.03 -3.38
N VAL A 189 10.01 4.46 -4.18
CA VAL A 189 8.73 3.93 -3.68
C VAL A 189 9.04 2.80 -2.69
N HIS A 190 8.58 2.90 -1.45
CA HIS A 190 8.83 1.87 -0.45
C HIS A 190 7.70 1.74 0.58
N VAL A 191 7.56 0.55 1.16
CA VAL A 191 6.70 0.30 2.32
C VAL A 191 7.53 -0.41 3.37
N GLY A 192 7.76 0.25 4.51
CA GLY A 192 8.77 -0.19 5.46
C GLY A 192 10.13 -0.32 4.78
N ASN A 193 10.78 -1.47 4.92
CA ASN A 193 12.06 -1.77 4.25
C ASN A 193 11.91 -2.45 2.89
N ALA A 194 10.70 -2.59 2.37
CA ALA A 194 10.44 -3.23 1.10
C ALA A 194 10.32 -2.18 -0.02
N ALA A 195 10.88 -2.46 -1.20
CA ALA A 195 10.71 -1.64 -2.41
C ALA A 195 10.48 -2.53 -3.64
N PRO A 196 9.71 -2.07 -4.65
CA PRO A 196 9.57 -2.78 -5.91
C PRO A 196 10.87 -2.69 -6.71
N VAL A 197 11.26 -3.80 -7.33
CA VAL A 197 12.49 -3.88 -8.13
C VAL A 197 12.32 -4.83 -9.31
N ILE A 198 12.98 -4.58 -10.42
CA ILE A 198 13.09 -5.55 -11.52
C ILE A 198 14.34 -6.40 -11.24
N VAL A 199 14.13 -7.67 -10.96
CA VAL A 199 15.20 -8.65 -10.74
C VAL A 199 15.55 -9.30 -12.06
N VAL A 200 16.84 -9.31 -12.39
CA VAL A 200 17.37 -10.01 -13.56
C VAL A 200 17.99 -11.32 -13.10
N ASP A 201 17.49 -12.43 -13.63
CA ASP A 201 18.01 -13.76 -13.33
C ASP A 201 19.24 -14.12 -14.17
N GLU A 202 19.87 -15.24 -13.86
CA GLU A 202 21.08 -15.75 -14.54
C GLU A 202 20.91 -15.99 -16.05
N LYS A 203 19.67 -16.14 -16.54
CA LYS A 203 19.34 -16.30 -17.96
C LYS A 203 19.00 -14.95 -18.63
N GLY A 204 19.11 -13.85 -17.89
CA GLY A 204 18.71 -12.52 -18.31
C GLY A 204 17.20 -12.37 -18.48
N ASN A 205 16.41 -13.12 -17.71
CA ASN A 205 14.97 -12.89 -17.61
C ASN A 205 14.70 -11.87 -16.50
N GLU A 206 13.64 -11.11 -16.66
CA GLU A 206 13.28 -9.94 -15.87
C GLU A 206 11.93 -10.17 -15.17
N TYR A 207 11.91 -9.94 -13.86
CA TYR A 207 10.71 -10.12 -13.05
C TYR A 207 10.59 -9.00 -12.02
N VAL A 208 9.40 -8.43 -11.88
CA VAL A 208 9.11 -7.53 -10.75
C VAL A 208 9.10 -8.35 -9.46
N GLY A 209 9.83 -7.88 -8.47
CA GLY A 209 10.06 -8.54 -7.19
C GLY A 209 10.21 -7.55 -6.04
N ASN A 210 10.84 -8.03 -4.98
CA ASN A 210 11.05 -7.30 -3.74
C ASN A 210 12.51 -7.00 -3.51
N LEU A 211 12.83 -5.74 -3.24
CA LEU A 211 14.10 -5.32 -2.65
C LEU A 211 13.90 -5.08 -1.14
N ASP A 212 14.59 -5.87 -0.32
CA ASP A 212 14.74 -5.59 1.11
C ASP A 212 15.88 -4.60 1.31
N LEU A 213 15.53 -3.33 1.55
CA LEU A 213 16.45 -2.20 1.73
C LEU A 213 17.36 -2.39 2.96
N SER A 214 16.90 -3.12 3.99
CA SER A 214 17.70 -3.35 5.20
C SER A 214 18.77 -4.42 5.03
N LYS A 215 18.53 -5.37 4.12
CA LYS A 215 19.42 -6.50 3.85
C LYS A 215 20.17 -6.38 2.53
N ASP A 216 19.86 -5.36 1.75
CA ASP A 216 20.39 -5.20 0.40
C ASP A 216 20.12 -6.46 -0.47
N LYS A 217 18.89 -6.99 -0.41
CA LYS A 217 18.53 -8.28 -1.03
C LYS A 217 17.34 -8.13 -1.97
N ALA A 218 17.56 -8.42 -3.26
CA ALA A 218 16.50 -8.51 -4.25
C ALA A 218 16.03 -9.96 -4.46
N SER A 219 14.73 -10.19 -4.45
CA SER A 219 14.16 -11.53 -4.62
C SER A 219 12.82 -11.57 -5.36
N ILE A 220 12.51 -12.73 -5.92
CA ILE A 220 11.28 -13.05 -6.65
C ILE A 220 10.73 -14.40 -6.22
N GLY A 221 9.43 -14.63 -6.41
CA GLY A 221 8.87 -15.98 -6.37
C GLY A 221 9.11 -16.68 -7.71
N PHE A 222 9.74 -17.86 -7.65
CA PHE A 222 10.05 -18.67 -8.82
C PHE A 222 10.28 -20.15 -8.45
N GLY A 223 9.57 -21.06 -9.13
CA GLY A 223 9.83 -22.51 -9.03
C GLY A 223 9.60 -23.10 -7.64
N GLY A 224 8.57 -22.62 -6.93
CA GLY A 224 8.21 -23.01 -5.56
C GLY A 224 9.03 -22.33 -4.47
N LYS A 225 9.99 -21.48 -4.80
CA LYS A 225 10.92 -20.86 -3.84
C LYS A 225 11.02 -19.35 -4.02
N GLU A 226 11.53 -18.70 -2.98
CA GLU A 226 12.09 -17.35 -3.12
C GLU A 226 13.47 -17.47 -3.78
N LYS A 227 13.61 -16.90 -4.97
CA LYS A 227 14.88 -16.84 -5.71
C LYS A 227 15.48 -15.44 -5.52
N VAL A 228 16.72 -15.40 -5.04
CA VAL A 228 17.52 -14.16 -4.99
C VAL A 228 18.12 -13.92 -6.37
N GLY A 229 18.14 -12.67 -6.82
CA GLY A 229 18.75 -12.28 -8.09
C GLY A 229 19.44 -10.93 -8.01
N ASN A 230 19.99 -10.49 -9.13
CA ASN A 230 20.61 -9.18 -9.23
C ASN A 230 19.52 -8.11 -9.46
N SER A 231 19.72 -6.93 -8.87
CA SER A 231 18.86 -5.74 -9.01
C SER A 231 19.63 -4.54 -9.52
#